data_AF-A0AAW6DPE7-F1
#
_entry.id   AF-A0AAW6DPE7-F1
#
_cell.length_a   1.000
_cell.length_b   1.000
_cell.length_c   1.000
_cell.angle_alpha   90.00
_cell.angle_beta   90.00
_cell.angle_gamma   90.00
#
_symmetry.space_group_name_H-M   'P 1'
#
loop_
_entity.id
_entity.type
_entity.pdbx_description
1 polymer ?
#
loop_
_entity_poly.entity_id
_entity_poly.type
_entity_poly.pdbx_seq_one_letter_code
_entity_poly.pdbx_strand_id
1 'polypeptide(L)'
;MQELRVQIEAIPTAEGDRLSAWFTLPIDEELFSERLGVDAESNDYRITEKELPFAEEVDENTTVDRLNDFYYTYESLPADLKEDYGELMCHFTSLDELHQHRHDIIHYSWCKNMADVAKHLLDNDPAFAELDERLARYFDFEAYGQYLDDNGKFIETEHGIYELP
;
A
#
# COMPACT_ATOMS: atom_id res chain seq x y z
N MET A 1 4.70 0.93 -15.20
CA MET A 1 5.29 0.51 -13.92
C MET A 1 6.43 1.45 -13.63
N GLN A 2 6.37 2.19 -12.52
CA GLN A 2 7.54 2.90 -12.03
C GLN A 2 8.56 1.86 -11.55
N GLU A 3 9.83 2.03 -11.93
CA GLU A 3 10.89 1.14 -11.48
C GLU A 3 11.21 1.47 -10.02
N LEU A 4 10.99 0.50 -9.12
CA LEU A 4 11.26 0.64 -7.69
C LEU A 4 12.77 0.63 -7.46
N ARG A 5 13.34 1.75 -7.03
CA ARG A 5 14.81 1.89 -6.90
C ARG A 5 15.24 2.63 -5.64
N VAL A 6 16.43 2.27 -5.16
CA VAL A 6 17.07 2.86 -3.99
C VAL A 6 18.53 3.18 -4.30
N GLN A 7 19.01 4.28 -3.74
CA GLN A 7 20.42 4.62 -3.76
C GLN A 7 21.06 4.15 -2.45
N ILE A 8 22.10 3.35 -2.58
CA ILE A 8 22.84 2.80 -1.45
C ILE A 8 24.28 3.28 -1.54
N GLU A 9 24.81 3.68 -0.39
CA GLU A 9 26.15 4.20 -0.23
C GLU A 9 26.92 3.36 0.77
N ALA A 10 28.09 2.89 0.38
CA ALA A 10 29.02 2.20 1.27
C ALA A 10 29.63 3.18 2.29
N ILE A 11 29.68 2.76 3.54
CA ILE A 11 30.33 3.46 4.64
C ILE A 11 31.82 3.11 4.59
N PRO A 12 32.71 4.07 4.34
CA PRO A 12 34.12 3.77 4.16
C PRO A 12 34.78 3.32 5.47
N THR A 13 35.47 2.18 5.44
CA THR A 13 36.34 1.72 6.53
C THR A 13 37.73 2.35 6.40
N ALA A 14 37.91 3.56 6.94
CA ALA A 14 39.18 4.29 7.15
C ALA A 14 40.14 4.55 5.95
N GLU A 15 40.13 3.75 4.87
CA GLU A 15 40.99 3.85 3.68
C GLU A 15 40.25 3.64 2.34
N GLY A 16 38.91 3.57 2.33
CA GLY A 16 38.11 3.35 1.12
C GLY A 16 37.44 4.61 0.54
N ASP A 17 37.28 4.64 -0.78
CA ASP A 17 36.42 5.61 -1.47
C ASP A 17 34.94 5.38 -1.14
N ARG A 18 34.16 6.46 -1.00
CA ARG A 18 32.71 6.39 -0.78
C ARG A 18 32.03 5.99 -2.09
N LEU A 19 31.72 4.70 -2.23
CA LEU A 19 30.99 4.17 -3.38
C LEU A 19 29.49 4.30 -3.15
N SER A 20 28.77 4.86 -4.13
CA SER A 20 27.30 4.97 -4.11
C SER A 20 26.73 4.51 -5.44
N ALA A 21 25.67 3.70 -5.40
CA ALA A 21 25.03 3.19 -6.60
C ALA A 21 23.51 3.09 -6.43
N TRP A 22 22.79 3.25 -7.55
CA TRP A 22 21.36 2.97 -7.63
C TRP A 22 21.14 1.48 -7.92
N PHE A 23 20.19 0.90 -7.19
CA PHE A 23 19.74 -0.48 -7.34
C PHE A 23 18.23 -0.51 -7.57
N THR A 24 17.81 -1.35 -8.51
CA THR A 24 16.40 -1.69 -8.74
C THR A 24 16.02 -2.88 -7.87
N LEU A 25 14.83 -2.86 -7.28
CA LEU A 25 14.32 -3.98 -6.50
C LEU A 25 13.73 -5.08 -7.41
N PRO A 26 13.89 -6.37 -7.05
CA PRO A 26 14.68 -6.87 -5.93
C PRO A 26 16.19 -6.75 -6.23
N ILE A 27 16.98 -6.42 -5.21
CA ILE A 27 18.43 -6.28 -5.29
C ILE A 27 19.07 -7.66 -5.28
N ASP A 28 19.89 -7.92 -6.29
CA ASP A 28 20.77 -9.08 -6.34
C ASP A 28 22.04 -8.84 -5.50
N GLU A 29 22.33 -9.74 -4.56
CA GLU A 29 23.45 -9.62 -3.62
C GLU A 29 24.83 -9.68 -4.29
N GLU A 30 24.95 -10.44 -5.38
CA GLU A 30 26.20 -10.55 -6.15
C GLU A 30 26.49 -9.21 -6.85
N LEU A 31 25.47 -8.63 -7.50
CA LEU A 31 25.54 -7.31 -8.11
C LEU A 31 25.78 -6.19 -7.08
N PHE A 32 25.17 -6.30 -5.89
CA PHE A 32 25.37 -5.36 -4.79
C PHE A 32 26.83 -5.30 -4.37
N SER A 33 27.40 -6.48 -4.10
CA SER A 33 28.78 -6.63 -3.65
C SER A 33 29.77 -6.20 -4.74
N GLU A 34 29.49 -6.47 -6.02
CA GLU A 34 30.31 -6.02 -7.13
C GLU A 34 30.36 -4.49 -7.24
N ARG A 35 29.23 -3.81 -7.02
CA ARG A 35 29.12 -2.35 -7.19
C ARG A 35 29.64 -1.55 -6.01
N LEU A 36 29.36 -2.00 -4.79
CA LEU A 36 29.71 -1.26 -3.58
C LEU A 36 30.97 -1.78 -2.88
N GLY A 37 31.42 -2.99 -3.23
CA GLY A 37 32.59 -3.60 -2.59
C GLY A 37 32.39 -3.96 -1.11
N VAL A 38 31.14 -3.95 -0.65
CA VAL A 38 30.72 -4.34 0.71
C VAL A 38 29.69 -5.45 0.63
N ASP A 39 29.65 -6.28 1.65
CA ASP A 39 28.73 -7.42 1.73
C ASP A 39 27.31 -6.94 2.07
N ALA A 40 26.28 -7.52 1.44
CA ALA A 40 24.88 -7.14 1.64
C ALA A 40 24.36 -7.45 3.06
N GLU A 41 24.96 -8.43 3.74
CA GLU A 41 24.68 -8.79 5.13
C GLU A 41 25.47 -7.93 6.14
N SER A 42 26.38 -7.08 5.67
CA SER A 42 27.12 -6.14 6.52
C SER A 42 26.30 -4.91 6.89
N ASN A 43 26.75 -4.18 7.92
CA ASN A 43 26.22 -2.85 8.26
C ASN A 43 27.11 -1.73 7.70
N ASP A 44 27.92 -2.02 6.67
CA ASP A 44 28.89 -1.09 6.08
C ASP A 44 28.29 -0.30 4.90
N TYR A 45 26.98 -0.09 4.90
CA TYR A 45 26.28 0.74 3.92
C TYR A 45 25.08 1.44 4.55
N ARG A 46 24.54 2.42 3.83
CA ARG A 46 23.31 3.13 4.18
C ARG A 46 22.52 3.54 2.95
N ILE A 47 21.21 3.64 3.11
CA ILE A 47 20.29 4.10 2.07
C ILE A 47 20.22 5.63 2.12
N THR A 48 20.52 6.29 1.00
CA THR A 48 20.57 7.75 0.91
C THR A 48 19.36 8.34 0.19
N GLU A 49 18.92 7.72 -0.90
CA GLU A 49 17.77 8.15 -1.69
C GLU A 49 16.86 6.96 -2.01
N LYS A 50 15.56 7.24 -2.16
CA LYS A 50 14.51 6.22 -2.32
C LYS A 50 13.50 6.71 -3.34
N GLU A 51 13.20 5.87 -4.33
CA GLU A 51 12.10 6.07 -5.26
C GLU A 51 11.17 4.86 -5.18
N LEU A 52 10.39 4.83 -4.10
CA LEU A 52 9.52 3.73 -3.70
C LEU A 52 8.19 4.29 -3.14
N PRO A 53 7.04 3.63 -3.38
CA PRO A 53 5.78 3.97 -2.73
C PRO A 53 5.85 3.87 -1.20
N PHE A 54 6.58 2.88 -0.68
CA PHE A 54 6.80 2.62 0.75
C PHE A 54 8.09 3.27 1.28
N ALA A 55 8.53 4.40 0.72
CA ALA A 55 9.78 5.05 1.11
C ALA A 55 9.84 5.47 2.59
N GLU A 56 8.68 5.69 3.23
CA GLU A 56 8.57 6.01 4.66
C GLU A 56 8.88 4.82 5.57
N GLU A 57 8.68 3.59 5.08
CA GLU A 57 8.95 2.34 5.83
C GLU A 57 10.43 1.94 5.82
N VAL A 58 11.20 2.55 4.92
CA VAL A 58 12.61 2.26 4.73
C VAL A 58 13.40 3.32 5.49
N ASP A 59 14.21 2.92 6.46
CA ASP A 59 15.20 3.78 7.12
C ASP A 59 16.57 3.73 6.43
N GLU A 60 17.48 4.65 6.80
CA GLU A 60 18.85 4.67 6.29
C GLU A 60 19.65 3.38 6.57
N ASN A 61 19.30 2.65 7.63
CA ASN A 61 19.96 1.41 8.06
C ASN A 61 19.18 0.15 7.66
N THR A 62 18.19 0.26 6.76
CA THR A 62 17.42 -0.89 6.31
C THR A 62 18.31 -1.83 5.50
N THR A 63 18.30 -3.11 5.85
CA THR A 63 19.11 -4.14 5.17
C THR A 63 18.58 -4.44 3.77
N VAL A 64 19.45 -4.90 2.87
CA VAL A 64 19.08 -5.36 1.51
C VAL A 64 18.02 -6.45 1.54
N ASP A 65 18.13 -7.43 2.45
CA ASP A 65 17.13 -8.49 2.62
C ASP A 65 15.74 -7.92 2.95
N ARG A 66 15.67 -7.05 3.97
CA ARG A 66 14.42 -6.35 4.33
C ARG A 66 13.85 -5.48 3.19
N LEU A 67 14.69 -4.84 2.38
CA LEU A 67 14.25 -4.11 1.18
C LEU A 67 13.58 -5.04 0.16
N ASN A 68 14.18 -6.22 -0.08
CA ASN A 68 13.61 -7.24 -0.95
C ASN A 68 12.29 -7.79 -0.40
N ASP A 69 12.20 -8.00 0.91
CA ASP A 69 10.95 -8.37 1.58
C ASP A 69 9.84 -7.34 1.36
N PHE A 70 10.14 -6.04 1.53
CA PHE A 70 9.17 -4.98 1.25
C PHE A 70 8.76 -4.98 -0.22
N TYR A 71 9.69 -5.19 -1.15
CA TYR A 71 9.37 -5.32 -2.57
C TYR A 71 8.38 -6.46 -2.83
N TYR A 72 8.63 -7.66 -2.31
CA TYR A 72 7.72 -8.80 -2.51
C TYR A 72 6.37 -8.60 -1.83
N THR A 73 6.37 -8.01 -0.62
CA THR A 73 5.16 -7.68 0.12
C THR A 73 4.30 -6.70 -0.68
N TYR A 74 4.89 -5.61 -1.16
CA TYR A 74 4.21 -4.63 -1.99
C TYR A 74 3.72 -5.26 -3.30
N GLU A 75 4.55 -6.01 -4.01
CA GLU A 75 4.17 -6.61 -5.30
C GLU A 75 3.02 -7.60 -5.18
N SER A 76 2.92 -8.29 -4.05
CA SER A 76 1.84 -9.23 -3.75
C SER A 76 0.50 -8.55 -3.39
N LEU A 77 0.47 -7.23 -3.20
CA LEU A 77 -0.77 -6.50 -3.01
C LEU A 77 -1.65 -6.53 -4.27
N PRO A 78 -2.99 -6.58 -4.11
CA PRO A 78 -3.93 -6.37 -5.19
C PRO A 78 -3.64 -5.08 -5.97
N ALA A 79 -3.90 -5.07 -7.28
CA ALA A 79 -3.64 -3.92 -8.14
C ALA A 79 -4.36 -2.67 -7.65
N ASP A 80 -5.63 -2.81 -7.24
CA ASP A 80 -6.46 -1.70 -6.76
C ASP A 80 -5.82 -1.05 -5.52
N LEU A 81 -5.35 -1.86 -4.55
CA LEU A 81 -4.66 -1.35 -3.36
C LEU A 81 -3.31 -0.69 -3.68
N LYS A 82 -2.63 -1.13 -4.75
CA LYS A 82 -1.38 -0.49 -5.20
C LYS A 82 -1.63 0.87 -5.85
N GLU A 83 -2.75 1.05 -6.54
CA GLU A 83 -3.11 2.33 -7.16
C GLU A 83 -3.42 3.39 -6.10
N ASP A 84 -4.10 3.01 -5.02
CA ASP A 84 -4.47 3.91 -3.91
C ASP A 84 -3.57 3.76 -2.67
N TYR A 85 -2.36 3.21 -2.83
CA TYR A 85 -1.46 2.90 -1.71
C TYR A 85 -1.22 4.12 -0.80
N GLY A 86 -1.01 5.30 -1.37
CA GLY A 86 -0.73 6.52 -0.60
C GLY A 86 -1.89 6.93 0.32
N GLU A 87 -3.13 6.72 -0.12
CA GLU A 87 -4.32 7.05 0.68
C GLU A 87 -4.56 5.97 1.74
N LEU A 88 -4.38 4.70 1.39
CA LEU A 88 -4.49 3.57 2.33
C LEU A 88 -3.47 3.69 3.47
N MET A 89 -2.23 4.07 3.18
CA MET A 89 -1.19 4.23 4.20
C MET A 89 -1.46 5.35 5.20
N CYS A 90 -2.42 6.25 4.95
CA CYS A 90 -2.87 7.21 5.98
C CYS A 90 -3.66 6.53 7.11
N HIS A 91 -4.16 5.31 6.88
CA HIS A 91 -4.99 4.54 7.81
C HIS A 91 -4.29 3.30 8.38
N PHE A 92 -3.19 2.88 7.77
CA PHE A 92 -2.35 1.76 8.24
C PHE A 92 -1.02 2.27 8.77
N THR A 93 -0.45 1.59 9.75
CA THR A 93 0.82 1.97 10.37
C THR A 93 2.05 1.48 9.60
N SER A 94 1.87 0.48 8.73
CA SER A 94 2.96 -0.13 7.97
C SER A 94 2.47 -0.89 6.74
N LEU A 95 3.38 -1.13 5.80
CA LEU A 95 3.11 -1.96 4.62
C LEU A 95 2.74 -3.39 5.02
N ASP A 96 3.38 -3.93 6.07
CA ASP A 96 3.08 -5.26 6.60
C ASP A 96 1.64 -5.35 7.13
N GLU A 97 1.15 -4.32 7.83
CA GLU A 97 -0.22 -4.26 8.34
C GLU A 97 -1.24 -4.21 7.20
N LEU A 98 -1.02 -3.32 6.21
CA LEU A 98 -1.84 -3.25 5.01
C LEU A 98 -1.87 -4.60 4.29
N HIS A 99 -0.70 -5.21 4.11
CA HIS A 99 -0.59 -6.52 3.48
C HIS A 99 -1.36 -7.58 4.29
N GLN A 100 -1.29 -7.61 5.62
CA GLN A 100 -2.05 -8.55 6.43
C GLN A 100 -3.57 -8.47 6.16
N HIS A 101 -4.10 -7.24 6.07
CA HIS A 101 -5.53 -6.96 5.86
C HIS A 101 -5.99 -6.94 4.40
N ARG A 102 -5.10 -7.16 3.43
CA ARG A 102 -5.38 -7.06 1.98
C ARG A 102 -6.58 -7.87 1.47
N HIS A 103 -6.98 -8.93 2.17
CA HIS A 103 -8.13 -9.76 1.80
C HIS A 103 -9.42 -9.40 2.55
N ASP A 104 -9.30 -8.60 3.61
CA ASP A 104 -10.42 -8.13 4.42
C ASP A 104 -10.91 -6.75 3.94
N ILE A 105 -10.08 -6.00 3.21
CA ILE A 105 -10.44 -4.72 2.61
C ILE A 105 -11.40 -4.96 1.43
N ILE A 106 -12.56 -4.30 1.46
CA ILE A 106 -13.54 -4.37 0.38
C ILE A 106 -13.41 -3.12 -0.48
N HIS A 107 -13.22 -3.31 -1.78
CA HIS A 107 -13.15 -2.21 -2.75
C HIS A 107 -14.45 -2.05 -3.53
N TYR A 108 -15.12 -0.93 -3.32
CA TYR A 108 -16.30 -0.51 -4.07
C TYR A 108 -15.90 0.41 -5.23
N SER A 109 -15.27 -0.16 -6.25
CA SER A 109 -14.72 0.56 -7.42
C SER A 109 -15.74 1.39 -8.23
N TRP A 110 -17.03 1.10 -8.10
CA TRP A 110 -18.11 1.78 -8.82
C TRP A 110 -18.84 2.83 -7.98
N CYS A 111 -18.52 2.94 -6.69
CA CYS A 111 -19.17 3.86 -5.76
C CYS A 111 -18.39 5.17 -5.69
N LYS A 112 -19.09 6.31 -5.81
CA LYS A 112 -18.47 7.64 -5.79
C LYS A 112 -18.65 8.38 -4.47
N ASN A 113 -19.54 7.87 -3.63
CA ASN A 113 -19.90 8.44 -2.34
C ASN A 113 -20.54 7.35 -1.48
N MET A 114 -20.71 7.64 -0.20
CA MET A 114 -21.30 6.71 0.76
C MET A 114 -22.77 6.35 0.48
N ALA A 115 -23.51 7.16 -0.28
CA ALA A 115 -24.87 6.79 -0.70
C ALA A 115 -24.87 5.68 -1.77
N ASP A 116 -23.86 5.65 -2.66
CA ASP A 116 -23.68 4.55 -3.60
C ASP A 116 -23.32 3.25 -2.88
N VAL A 117 -22.46 3.32 -1.86
CA VAL A 117 -22.12 2.17 -0.99
C VAL A 117 -23.36 1.67 -0.26
N ALA A 118 -24.11 2.59 0.38
CA ALA A 118 -25.37 2.28 1.05
C ALA A 118 -26.36 1.57 0.13
N LYS A 119 -26.47 2.03 -1.12
CA LYS A 119 -27.31 1.40 -2.14
C LYS A 119 -26.80 0.02 -2.52
N HIS A 120 -25.49 -0.11 -2.74
CA HIS A 120 -24.87 -1.39 -3.08
C HIS A 120 -25.08 -2.45 -1.99
N LEU A 121 -24.88 -2.08 -0.72
CA LEU A 121 -25.13 -2.97 0.41
C LEU A 121 -26.59 -3.42 0.47
N LEU A 122 -27.52 -2.48 0.28
CA LEU A 122 -28.96 -2.78 0.32
C LEU A 122 -29.41 -3.67 -0.85
N ASP A 123 -28.88 -3.47 -2.05
CA ASP A 123 -29.16 -4.31 -3.23
C ASP A 123 -28.64 -5.75 -3.06
N ASN A 124 -27.59 -5.95 -2.25
CA ASN A 124 -27.01 -7.27 -1.97
C ASN A 124 -27.50 -7.89 -0.65
N ASP A 125 -28.27 -7.17 0.17
CA ASP A 125 -28.80 -7.68 1.42
C ASP A 125 -30.02 -8.59 1.16
N PRO A 126 -29.97 -9.88 1.57
CA PRO A 126 -31.07 -10.82 1.34
C PRO A 126 -32.38 -10.43 2.04
N ALA A 127 -32.33 -9.66 3.13
CA ALA A 127 -33.52 -9.13 3.78
C ALA A 127 -34.20 -8.01 2.97
N PHE A 128 -33.45 -7.36 2.07
CA PHE A 128 -33.94 -6.31 1.17
C PHE A 128 -34.16 -6.81 -0.26
N ALA A 129 -33.72 -8.02 -0.60
CA ALA A 129 -33.94 -8.63 -1.91
C ALA A 129 -35.43 -8.80 -2.29
N GLU A 130 -36.33 -8.89 -1.30
CA GLU A 130 -37.79 -8.98 -1.53
C GLU A 130 -38.48 -7.60 -1.61
N LEU A 131 -37.74 -6.51 -1.40
CA LEU A 131 -38.29 -5.16 -1.36
C LEU A 131 -38.57 -4.68 -2.80
N ASP A 132 -39.83 -4.31 -3.07
CA ASP A 132 -40.22 -3.80 -4.38
C ASP A 132 -39.40 -2.53 -4.72
N GLU A 133 -38.84 -2.48 -5.93
CA GLU A 133 -38.06 -1.34 -6.46
C GLU A 133 -38.83 -0.01 -6.35
N ARG A 134 -40.17 -0.06 -6.31
CA ARG A 134 -41.03 1.11 -6.08
C ARG A 134 -40.96 1.67 -4.68
N LEU A 135 -40.58 0.87 -3.68
CA LEU A 135 -40.38 1.29 -2.30
C LEU A 135 -38.94 1.72 -2.06
N ALA A 136 -37.96 1.11 -2.73
CA ALA A 136 -36.55 1.48 -2.66
C ALA A 136 -36.30 2.96 -2.99
N ARG A 137 -37.11 3.57 -3.88
CA ARG A 137 -37.03 5.02 -4.20
C ARG A 137 -37.31 5.96 -3.02
N TYR A 138 -37.93 5.46 -1.94
CA TYR A 138 -38.23 6.24 -0.73
C TYR A 138 -37.18 6.01 0.35
N PHE A 139 -36.21 5.12 0.11
CA PHE A 139 -35.11 4.90 1.01
C PHE A 139 -34.14 6.09 0.93
N ASP A 140 -33.74 6.59 2.08
CA ASP A 140 -32.80 7.70 2.19
C ASP A 140 -31.36 7.15 2.22
N PHE A 141 -30.79 6.95 1.02
CA PHE A 141 -29.44 6.44 0.87
C PHE A 141 -28.37 7.42 1.36
N GLU A 142 -28.65 8.73 1.35
CA GLU A 142 -27.73 9.73 1.90
C GLU A 142 -27.63 9.60 3.41
N ALA A 143 -28.77 9.50 4.11
CA ALA A 143 -28.79 9.31 5.56
C ALA A 143 -28.16 7.97 5.97
N TYR A 144 -28.41 6.90 5.22
CA TYR A 144 -27.80 5.61 5.52
C TYR A 144 -26.30 5.58 5.21
N GLY A 145 -25.88 6.20 4.10
CA GLY A 145 -24.46 6.38 3.77
C GLY A 145 -23.71 7.14 4.86
N GLN A 146 -24.27 8.24 5.36
CA GLN A 146 -23.68 8.98 6.48
C GLN A 146 -23.57 8.12 7.74
N TYR A 147 -24.61 7.33 8.04
CA TYR A 147 -24.55 6.42 9.18
C TYR A 147 -23.43 5.37 9.02
N LEU A 148 -23.22 4.84 7.82
CA LEU A 148 -22.12 3.91 7.54
C LEU A 148 -20.77 4.59 7.75
N ASP A 149 -20.59 5.81 7.24
CA ASP A 149 -19.35 6.58 7.41
C ASP A 149 -19.06 6.89 8.89
N ASP A 150 -20.08 7.28 9.64
CA ASP A 150 -19.96 7.61 11.07
C ASP A 150 -19.64 6.39 11.96
N ASN A 151 -20.00 5.17 11.52
CA ASN A 151 -19.90 3.95 12.34
C ASN A 151 -18.94 2.89 11.79
N GLY A 152 -18.46 3.06 10.56
CA GLY A 152 -17.50 2.19 9.90
C GLY A 152 -16.17 2.88 9.68
N LYS A 153 -15.37 2.31 8.78
CA LYS A 153 -14.10 2.90 8.33
C LYS A 153 -14.07 2.85 6.81
N PHE A 154 -14.40 3.98 6.20
CA PHE A 154 -14.41 4.12 4.75
C PHE A 154 -13.36 5.12 4.32
N ILE A 155 -12.74 4.86 3.17
CA ILE A 155 -11.81 5.78 2.51
C ILE A 155 -12.38 6.06 1.11
N GLU A 156 -12.61 7.34 0.81
CA GLU A 156 -12.97 7.78 -0.53
C GLU A 156 -11.71 8.09 -1.33
N THR A 157 -11.54 7.43 -2.49
CA THR A 157 -10.39 7.58 -3.39
C THR A 157 -10.85 7.97 -4.80
N GLU A 158 -9.92 8.34 -5.68
CA GLU A 158 -10.26 8.57 -7.10
C GLU A 158 -10.75 7.30 -7.82
N HIS A 159 -10.46 6.11 -7.27
CA HIS A 159 -10.79 4.80 -7.85
C HIS A 159 -11.94 4.09 -7.13
N GLY A 160 -12.66 4.76 -6.22
CA GLY A 160 -13.85 4.24 -5.56
C GLY A 160 -13.81 4.43 -4.05
N ILE A 161 -14.49 3.54 -3.31
CA ILE A 161 -14.50 3.58 -1.86
C ILE A 161 -13.96 2.28 -1.29
N TYR A 162 -13.04 2.36 -0.33
CA TYR A 162 -12.56 1.20 0.42
C TYR A 162 -13.24 1.13 1.77
N GLU A 163 -13.73 -0.05 2.13
CA GLU A 163 -14.10 -0.39 3.51
C GLU A 163 -12.94 -1.12 4.17
N LEU A 164 -12.45 -0.56 5.27
CA LEU A 164 -11.38 -1.14 6.07
C LEU A 164 -11.95 -2.07 7.16
N PRO A 165 -11.16 -3.06 7.62
CA PRO A 165 -11.54 -3.93 8.72
C PRO A 165 -11.63 -3.23 10.10
#